data_AF-A0A1V4JAT7-F1
#
_entry.id   AF-A0A1V4JAT7-F1
#
_cell.length_a   1.000
_cell.length_b   1.000
_cell.length_c   1.000
_cell.angle_alpha   90.00
_cell.angle_beta   90.00
_cell.angle_gamma   90.00
#
_symmetry.space_group_name_H-M   'P 1'
#
loop_
_entity.id
_entity.type
_entity.pdbx_description
1 polymer ?
#
loop_
_entity_poly.entity_id
_entity_poly.type
_entity_poly.pdbx_seq_one_letter_code
_entity_poly.pdbx_strand_id
1 'polypeptide(L)'
;MHLWSAQGPCPSHTGPWTYNVDRQVPDSAGTATAYLCGVKTNYKTIGVSAAARYQQCNTTFGNEVISVLERARKAGKAVGIVTTTRVQHASPSGTYAHVVDRDWYADASMPTEAWSQGCKDIAWQLIHNVDINVILGGGRIYMTPAGTPDPEYPNSALMNGVRKDGNNLINMWLEARQVGDRWWDVPLSTNRRHRIGHPLTSIIHL
;
A
#
# COMPACT_ATOMS: atom_id res chain seq x y z
N MET A 1 32.29 -3.01 21.47
CA MET A 1 30.86 -2.96 21.05
C MET A 1 30.82 -2.25 19.70
N HIS A 2 30.88 -2.99 18.60
CA HIS A 2 30.82 -2.41 17.25
C HIS A 2 29.37 -2.21 16.83
N LEU A 3 28.95 -0.95 16.72
CA LEU A 3 27.74 -0.55 16.02
C LEU A 3 27.94 -0.86 14.53
N TRP A 4 27.27 -1.91 14.04
CA TRP A 4 27.12 -2.11 12.61
C TRP A 4 26.08 -1.10 12.10
N SER A 5 26.55 -0.02 11.47
CA SER A 5 25.69 0.73 10.54
C SER A 5 25.53 -0.13 9.28
N ALA A 6 24.33 -0.64 9.04
CA ALA A 6 24.02 -1.48 7.88
C ALA A 6 24.00 -0.69 6.55
N GLN A 7 24.14 0.63 6.59
CA GLN A 7 24.41 1.44 5.41
C GLN A 7 25.93 1.45 5.20
N GLY A 8 26.41 0.44 4.47
CA GLY A 8 27.81 0.37 4.03
C GLY A 8 28.20 1.58 3.17
N PRO A 9 29.47 1.67 2.74
CA PRO A 9 29.93 2.79 1.92
C PRO A 9 29.21 2.81 0.57
N CYS A 10 28.26 3.72 0.41
CA CYS A 10 27.72 4.09 -0.88
C CYS A 10 28.77 4.95 -1.59
N PRO A 11 29.24 4.57 -2.80
CA PRO A 11 30.30 5.31 -3.50
C PRO A 11 29.85 6.72 -3.93
N SER A 12 28.55 7.02 -3.87
CA SER A 12 27.97 8.31 -4.19
C SER A 12 26.95 8.71 -3.14
N HIS A 13 27.05 9.96 -2.66
CA HIS A 13 26.06 10.60 -1.80
C HIS A 13 25.52 11.84 -2.50
N THR A 14 24.20 11.96 -2.54
CA THR A 14 23.50 13.17 -3.03
C THR A 14 22.48 13.59 -1.99
N GLY A 15 22.35 14.89 -1.74
CA GLY A 15 21.32 15.45 -0.87
C GLY A 15 20.00 15.59 -1.62
N PRO A 16 18.93 14.87 -1.24
CA PRO A 16 17.64 15.01 -1.91
C PRO A 16 16.89 16.25 -1.41
N TRP A 17 16.31 17.02 -2.34
CA TRP A 17 15.39 18.10 -2.00
C TRP A 17 13.98 17.55 -1.79
N THR A 18 13.54 17.49 -0.53
CA THR A 18 12.34 16.72 -0.14
C THR A 18 11.02 17.49 -0.20
N TYR A 19 11.04 18.81 -0.41
CA TYR A 19 9.82 19.63 -0.44
C TYR A 19 8.72 19.09 -1.38
N ASN A 20 7.47 19.19 -0.93
CA ASN A 20 6.29 19.00 -1.78
C ASN A 20 6.02 20.25 -2.61
N VAL A 21 5.21 20.13 -3.67
CA VAL A 21 4.92 21.27 -4.55
C VAL A 21 4.27 22.43 -3.79
N ASP A 22 3.43 22.13 -2.80
CA ASP A 22 2.67 23.10 -2.00
C ASP A 22 3.21 23.31 -0.57
N ARG A 23 4.26 22.58 -0.15
CA ARG A 23 4.82 22.64 1.21
C ARG A 23 6.34 22.47 1.24
N GLN A 24 7.03 23.37 1.94
CA GLN A 24 8.48 23.28 2.15
C GLN A 24 8.87 22.10 3.05
N VAL A 25 8.13 21.89 4.14
CA VAL A 25 8.25 20.70 4.99
C VAL A 25 7.26 19.65 4.46
N PRO A 26 7.75 18.54 3.90
CA PRO A 26 6.89 17.59 3.21
C PRO A 26 6.24 16.57 4.16
N ASP A 27 5.33 15.76 3.62
CA ASP A 27 4.86 14.53 4.27
C ASP A 27 5.30 13.25 3.55
N SER A 28 4.99 12.10 4.16
CA SER A 28 5.30 10.79 3.60
C SER A 28 4.59 10.51 2.27
N ALA A 29 3.38 11.03 2.05
CA ALA A 29 2.59 10.73 0.84
C ALA A 29 3.17 11.39 -0.40
N GLY A 30 3.37 12.70 -0.35
CA GLY A 30 3.88 13.38 -1.52
C GLY A 30 5.36 13.06 -1.80
N THR A 31 6.15 12.73 -0.75
CA THR A 31 7.51 12.22 -0.95
C THR A 31 7.52 10.81 -1.53
N ALA A 32 6.61 9.92 -1.13
CA ALA A 32 6.45 8.59 -1.74
C ALA A 32 6.21 8.70 -3.24
N THR A 33 5.29 9.57 -3.67
CA THR A 33 5.06 9.86 -5.10
C THR A 33 6.35 10.33 -5.79
N ALA A 34 7.14 11.19 -5.15
CA ALA A 34 8.38 11.69 -5.72
C ALA A 34 9.41 10.57 -5.96
N TYR A 35 9.74 9.75 -4.95
CA TYR A 35 10.78 8.72 -5.10
C TYR A 35 10.30 7.40 -5.72
N LEU A 36 8.98 7.14 -5.77
CA LEU A 36 8.41 5.92 -6.37
C LEU A 36 7.83 6.14 -7.76
N CYS A 37 7.32 7.34 -8.07
CA CYS A 37 6.73 7.65 -9.38
C CYS A 37 7.58 8.62 -10.21
N GLY A 38 8.55 9.31 -9.59
CA GLY A 38 9.41 10.29 -10.26
C GLY A 38 8.77 11.66 -10.46
N VAL A 39 7.66 11.96 -9.77
CA VAL A 39 6.90 13.21 -9.91
C VAL A 39 6.64 13.80 -8.52
N LYS A 40 7.00 15.06 -8.30
CA LYS A 40 6.61 15.77 -7.08
C LYS A 40 5.12 16.09 -7.11
N THR A 41 4.48 15.96 -5.95
CA THR A 41 3.05 16.24 -5.79
C THR A 41 2.77 17.04 -4.51
N ASN A 42 1.49 17.30 -4.28
CA ASN A 42 0.99 18.04 -3.14
C ASN A 42 1.04 17.22 -1.85
N TYR A 43 1.03 17.90 -0.72
CA TYR A 43 0.97 17.33 0.61
C TYR A 43 -0.25 16.40 0.75
N LYS A 44 -0.07 15.24 1.42
CA LYS A 44 -1.09 14.21 1.67
C LYS A 44 -1.69 13.49 0.46
N THR A 45 -1.25 13.75 -0.77
CA THR A 45 -1.68 13.00 -1.96
C THR A 45 -0.67 11.92 -2.35
N ILE A 46 -1.16 10.81 -2.92
CA ILE A 46 -0.33 9.64 -3.26
C ILE A 46 -0.59 9.26 -4.70
N GLY A 47 0.47 9.07 -5.48
CA GLY A 47 0.38 8.52 -6.84
C GLY A 47 -0.40 9.41 -7.80
N VAL A 48 -0.56 10.69 -7.50
CA VAL A 48 -1.19 11.68 -8.39
C VAL A 48 -0.27 12.88 -8.58
N SER A 49 -0.40 13.58 -9.71
CA SER A 49 0.33 14.80 -10.01
C SER A 49 -0.11 15.96 -9.12
N ALA A 50 0.66 17.06 -9.14
CA ALA A 50 0.31 18.27 -8.40
C ALA A 50 -0.93 19.01 -8.94
N ALA A 51 -1.54 18.56 -10.04
CA ALA A 51 -2.84 19.07 -10.49
C ALA A 51 -4.01 18.52 -9.64
N ALA A 52 -3.84 17.35 -9.01
CA ALA A 52 -4.80 16.84 -8.04
C ALA A 52 -4.81 17.69 -6.75
N ARG A 53 -5.93 17.71 -6.03
CA ARG A 53 -6.13 18.53 -4.83
C ARG A 53 -6.54 17.65 -3.65
N TYR A 54 -5.93 17.93 -2.49
CA TYR A 54 -6.20 17.21 -1.25
C TYR A 54 -7.72 17.15 -0.97
N GLN A 55 -8.22 15.95 -0.68
CA GLN A 55 -9.64 15.65 -0.39
C GLN A 55 -10.65 15.91 -1.51
N GLN A 56 -10.20 16.22 -2.74
CA GLN A 56 -11.09 16.46 -3.88
C GLN A 56 -11.05 15.27 -4.84
N CYS A 57 -11.92 14.28 -4.61
CA CYS A 57 -11.91 13.01 -5.34
C CYS A 57 -11.97 13.20 -6.87
N ASN A 58 -12.84 14.08 -7.35
CA ASN A 58 -12.96 14.45 -8.76
C ASN A 58 -11.65 14.93 -9.43
N THR A 59 -10.65 15.37 -8.67
CA THR A 59 -9.34 15.79 -9.21
C THR A 59 -8.33 14.64 -9.33
N THR A 60 -8.69 13.42 -8.92
CA THR A 60 -7.83 12.23 -9.06
C THR A 60 -7.68 11.84 -10.52
N PHE A 61 -8.81 11.77 -11.24
CA PHE A 61 -8.91 11.19 -12.56
C PHE A 61 -8.17 12.03 -13.62
N GLY A 62 -7.27 11.38 -14.37
CA GLY A 62 -6.40 12.02 -15.35
C GLY A 62 -5.11 12.60 -14.76
N ASN A 63 -4.94 12.55 -13.44
CA ASN A 63 -3.74 13.02 -12.74
C ASN A 63 -2.92 11.89 -12.14
N GLU A 64 -3.28 10.62 -12.35
CA GLU A 64 -2.55 9.46 -11.85
C GLU A 64 -1.13 9.39 -12.43
N VAL A 65 -0.15 9.07 -11.58
CA VAL A 65 1.25 8.87 -11.98
C VAL A 65 1.72 7.47 -11.63
N ILE A 66 2.26 6.78 -12.64
CA ILE A 66 2.62 5.36 -12.57
C ILE A 66 3.95 5.17 -11.83
N SER A 67 3.95 4.31 -10.82
CA SER A 67 5.12 3.98 -10.02
C SER A 67 6.13 3.11 -10.77
N VAL A 68 7.38 3.08 -10.29
CA VAL A 68 8.41 2.15 -10.80
C VAL A 68 8.02 0.69 -10.54
N LEU A 69 7.30 0.40 -9.46
CA LEU A 69 6.80 -0.95 -9.15
C LEU A 69 5.80 -1.40 -10.22
N GLU A 70 4.82 -0.55 -10.55
CA GLU A 70 3.84 -0.87 -11.59
C GLU A 70 4.50 -1.02 -12.96
N ARG A 71 5.47 -0.15 -13.30
CA ARG A 71 6.27 -0.30 -14.55
C ARG A 71 7.02 -1.62 -14.58
N ALA A 72 7.64 -2.02 -13.47
CA ALA A 72 8.35 -3.29 -13.36
C ALA A 72 7.40 -4.48 -13.55
N ARG A 73 6.19 -4.40 -12.99
CA ARG A 73 5.18 -5.46 -13.17
C ARG A 73 4.69 -5.54 -14.61
N LYS A 74 4.41 -4.40 -15.26
CA LYS A 74 4.08 -4.34 -16.70
C LYS A 74 5.18 -4.91 -17.59
N ALA A 75 6.43 -4.83 -17.16
CA ALA A 75 7.58 -5.45 -17.83
C ALA A 75 7.77 -6.94 -17.48
N GLY A 76 6.80 -7.60 -16.85
CA GLY A 76 6.83 -9.01 -16.49
C GLY A 76 7.74 -9.37 -15.31
N LYS A 77 8.25 -8.38 -14.56
CA LYS A 77 9.10 -8.64 -13.39
C LYS A 77 8.25 -8.96 -12.15
N ALA A 78 8.81 -9.77 -11.26
CA ALA A 78 8.23 -9.96 -9.94
C ALA A 78 8.37 -8.67 -9.11
N VAL A 79 7.35 -8.36 -8.31
CA VAL A 79 7.32 -7.14 -7.48
C VAL A 79 6.82 -7.45 -6.08
N GLY A 80 7.26 -6.65 -5.11
CA GLY A 80 6.87 -6.83 -3.73
C GLY A 80 6.99 -5.58 -2.89
N ILE A 81 6.22 -5.55 -1.80
CA ILE A 81 6.15 -4.49 -0.81
C ILE A 81 6.44 -5.12 0.55
N VAL A 82 7.41 -4.56 1.26
CA VAL A 82 7.74 -4.97 2.62
C VAL A 82 7.82 -3.72 3.48
N THR A 83 7.08 -3.70 4.58
CA THR A 83 7.06 -2.57 5.51
C THR A 83 6.79 -3.06 6.93
N THR A 84 7.24 -2.29 7.93
CA THR A 84 6.84 -2.48 9.33
C THR A 84 5.57 -1.71 9.69
N THR A 85 5.09 -0.86 8.77
CA THR A 85 3.83 -0.12 8.93
C THR A 85 2.66 -0.93 8.37
N ARG A 86 1.45 -0.35 8.38
CA ARG A 86 0.35 -0.88 7.57
C ARG A 86 0.72 -0.80 6.09
N VAL A 87 0.43 -1.83 5.29
CA VAL A 87 0.75 -1.82 3.85
C VAL A 87 -0.01 -0.75 3.06
N GLN A 88 -1.08 -0.21 3.65
CA GLN A 88 -1.87 0.92 3.18
C GLN A 88 -1.31 2.28 3.59
N HIS A 89 -0.18 2.33 4.30
CA HIS A 89 0.44 3.59 4.71
C HIS A 89 0.98 4.35 3.49
N ALA A 90 1.15 5.66 3.62
CA ALA A 90 1.58 6.55 2.55
C ALA A 90 2.82 6.06 1.76
N SER A 91 3.86 5.58 2.46
CA SER A 91 5.10 5.11 1.82
C SER A 91 4.89 3.87 0.94
N PRO A 92 4.36 2.73 1.44
CA PRO A 92 4.09 1.57 0.59
C PRO A 92 3.00 1.85 -0.46
N SER A 93 1.97 2.64 -0.14
CA SER A 93 0.89 2.95 -1.08
C SER A 93 1.34 3.73 -2.30
N GLY A 94 2.43 4.51 -2.22
CA GLY A 94 3.00 5.18 -3.40
C GLY A 94 3.48 4.22 -4.50
N THR A 95 3.54 2.91 -4.23
CA THR A 95 3.88 1.91 -5.24
C THR A 95 2.68 1.42 -6.05
N TYR A 96 1.44 1.61 -5.59
CA TYR A 96 0.25 1.02 -6.23
C TYR A 96 -1.00 1.91 -6.23
N ALA A 97 -1.13 2.87 -5.31
CA ALA A 97 -2.35 3.64 -5.10
C ALA A 97 -2.29 5.03 -5.75
N HIS A 98 -3.45 5.48 -6.19
CA HIS A 98 -3.73 6.83 -6.66
C HIS A 98 -4.87 7.41 -5.81
N VAL A 99 -4.52 8.29 -4.86
CA VAL A 99 -5.51 8.90 -3.94
C VAL A 99 -5.17 10.36 -3.63
N VAL A 100 -6.21 11.16 -3.45
CA VAL A 100 -6.12 12.56 -3.04
C VAL A 100 -6.14 12.75 -1.52
N ASP A 101 -6.29 11.69 -0.75
CA ASP A 101 -6.12 11.71 0.70
C ASP A 101 -5.49 10.39 1.17
N ARG A 102 -4.29 10.49 1.74
CA ARG A 102 -3.56 9.37 2.33
C ARG A 102 -4.25 8.67 3.49
N ASP A 103 -5.26 9.31 4.08
CA ASP A 103 -5.99 8.77 5.21
C ASP A 103 -7.16 7.85 4.78
N TRP A 104 -7.40 7.68 3.48
CA TRP A 104 -8.40 6.77 2.90
C TRP A 104 -7.94 5.31 2.88
N TYR A 105 -7.54 4.77 4.04
CA TYR A 105 -7.02 3.40 4.18
C TYR A 105 -8.04 2.32 3.79
N ALA A 106 -9.29 2.51 4.19
CA ALA A 106 -10.44 1.68 3.83
C ALA A 106 -11.64 2.57 3.48
N ASP A 107 -12.67 1.99 2.93
CA ASP A 107 -13.95 2.64 2.65
C ASP A 107 -14.55 3.33 3.88
N ALA A 108 -14.36 2.75 5.07
CA ALA A 108 -14.80 3.33 6.33
C ALA A 108 -14.18 4.70 6.67
N SER A 109 -13.01 5.00 6.13
CA SER A 109 -12.27 6.27 6.32
C SER A 109 -12.49 7.30 5.21
N MET A 110 -13.37 7.00 4.25
CA MET A 110 -13.69 7.90 3.15
C MET A 110 -14.99 8.67 3.40
N PRO A 111 -15.10 9.93 2.94
CA PRO A 111 -16.37 10.62 2.87
C PRO A 111 -17.27 9.97 1.80
N THR A 112 -18.59 9.95 2.05
CA THR A 112 -19.58 9.34 1.14
C THR A 112 -19.53 9.95 -0.26
N GLU A 113 -19.21 11.24 -0.36
CA GLU A 113 -19.08 11.98 -1.61
C GLU A 113 -17.90 11.47 -2.45
N ALA A 114 -16.78 11.08 -1.84
CA ALA A 114 -15.66 10.50 -2.58
C ALA A 114 -16.02 9.12 -3.14
N TRP A 115 -16.81 8.35 -2.39
CA TRP A 115 -17.36 7.08 -2.84
C TRP A 115 -18.27 7.22 -4.06
N SER A 116 -19.21 8.17 -4.01
CA SER A 116 -20.14 8.41 -5.12
C SER A 116 -19.45 8.98 -6.37
N GLN A 117 -18.34 9.70 -6.19
CA GLN A 117 -17.48 10.18 -7.28
C GLN A 117 -16.55 9.10 -7.86
N GLY A 118 -16.56 7.88 -7.30
CA GLY A 118 -15.83 6.74 -7.84
C GLY A 118 -14.41 6.55 -7.31
N CYS A 119 -13.95 7.36 -6.35
CA CYS A 119 -12.67 7.09 -5.70
C CYS A 119 -12.71 5.77 -4.94
N LYS A 120 -11.56 5.09 -4.89
CA LYS A 120 -11.38 3.81 -4.21
C LYS A 120 -10.41 3.97 -3.06
N ASP A 121 -10.68 3.28 -1.96
CA ASP A 121 -9.79 3.24 -0.81
C ASP A 121 -8.46 2.55 -1.13
N ILE A 122 -7.43 2.84 -0.34
CA ILE A 122 -6.07 2.32 -0.56
C ILE A 122 -6.05 0.78 -0.46
N ALA A 123 -6.79 0.18 0.48
CA ALA A 123 -6.86 -1.27 0.61
C ALA A 123 -7.50 -1.94 -0.62
N TRP A 124 -8.54 -1.35 -1.20
CA TRP A 124 -9.12 -1.83 -2.46
C TRP A 124 -8.10 -1.73 -3.59
N GLN A 125 -7.41 -0.59 -3.72
CA GLN A 125 -6.40 -0.38 -4.77
C GLN A 125 -5.20 -1.34 -4.67
N LEU A 126 -4.82 -1.76 -3.45
CA LEU A 126 -3.73 -2.71 -3.21
C LEU A 126 -3.90 -4.03 -3.98
N ILE A 127 -5.14 -4.54 -4.08
CA ILE A 127 -5.40 -5.85 -4.70
C ILE A 127 -5.87 -5.75 -6.16
N HIS A 128 -6.24 -4.54 -6.62
CA HIS A 128 -6.83 -4.32 -7.95
C HIS A 128 -5.91 -3.57 -8.93
N ASN A 129 -5.07 -2.63 -8.46
CA ASN A 129 -4.30 -1.79 -9.38
C ASN A 129 -3.08 -2.51 -9.96
N VAL A 130 -2.39 -3.30 -9.12
CA VAL A 130 -1.15 -3.98 -9.50
C VAL A 130 -1.18 -5.43 -9.00
N ASP A 131 -0.82 -6.36 -9.88
CA ASP A 131 -0.57 -7.75 -9.50
C ASP A 131 0.74 -7.86 -8.71
N ILE A 132 0.66 -7.70 -7.38
CA ILE A 132 1.83 -7.75 -6.50
C ILE A 132 2.07 -9.19 -6.03
N ASN A 133 3.31 -9.67 -6.18
CA ASN A 133 3.68 -11.01 -5.75
C ASN A 133 3.83 -11.09 -4.23
N VAL A 134 4.50 -10.13 -3.60
CA VAL A 134 4.77 -10.20 -2.15
C VAL A 134 4.25 -8.95 -1.46
N ILE A 135 3.37 -9.11 -0.48
CA ILE A 135 2.85 -8.03 0.37
C ILE A 135 3.11 -8.44 1.82
N LEU A 136 4.06 -7.80 2.49
CA LEU A 136 4.38 -8.05 3.89
C LEU A 136 4.33 -6.74 4.70
N GLY A 137 3.50 -6.71 5.73
CA GLY A 137 3.45 -5.62 6.69
C GLY A 137 2.32 -5.79 7.68
N GLY A 138 1.79 -4.67 8.17
CA GLY A 138 0.58 -4.63 9.00
C GLY A 138 -0.68 -4.25 8.20
N GLY A 139 -1.77 -3.97 8.91
CA GLY A 139 -2.94 -3.30 8.36
C GLY A 139 -4.11 -4.22 8.02
N ARG A 140 -4.16 -5.41 8.63
CA ARG A 140 -5.25 -6.40 8.47
C ARG A 140 -6.65 -5.81 8.68
N ILE A 141 -6.83 -4.88 9.63
CA ILE A 141 -8.12 -4.26 9.95
C ILE A 141 -8.82 -3.63 8.72
N TYR A 142 -8.06 -3.14 7.73
CA TYR A 142 -8.59 -2.45 6.55
C TYR A 142 -9.04 -3.40 5.43
N MET A 143 -8.78 -4.70 5.58
CA MET A 143 -8.98 -5.70 4.55
C MET A 143 -10.22 -6.57 4.78
N THR A 144 -10.79 -6.55 5.99
CA THR A 144 -11.91 -7.41 6.37
C THR A 144 -13.17 -6.63 6.74
N PRO A 145 -14.37 -7.23 6.57
CA PRO A 145 -15.65 -6.61 6.91
C PRO A 145 -15.73 -6.16 8.38
N ALA A 146 -16.54 -5.13 8.62
CA ALA A 146 -16.87 -4.61 9.94
C ALA A 146 -17.25 -5.75 10.91
N GLY A 147 -16.54 -5.84 12.03
CA GLY A 147 -16.82 -6.83 13.07
C GLY A 147 -16.12 -8.19 12.89
N THR A 148 -15.38 -8.41 11.80
CA THR A 148 -14.56 -9.62 11.62
C THR A 148 -13.45 -9.64 12.68
N PRO A 149 -13.39 -10.65 13.59
CA PRO A 149 -12.35 -10.71 14.61
C PRO A 149 -10.95 -10.85 14.01
N ASP A 150 -9.99 -10.13 14.57
CA ASP A 150 -8.58 -10.30 14.19
C ASP A 150 -8.06 -11.66 14.70
N PRO A 151 -7.36 -12.45 13.86
CA PRO A 151 -6.89 -13.78 14.25
C PRO A 151 -5.81 -13.77 15.36
N GLU A 152 -5.05 -12.68 15.50
CA GLU A 152 -4.05 -12.52 16.55
C GLU A 152 -4.65 -11.91 17.82
N TYR A 153 -5.66 -11.05 17.66
CA TYR A 153 -6.35 -10.35 18.75
C TYR A 153 -7.87 -10.58 18.75
N PRO A 154 -8.36 -11.84 18.86
CA PRO A 154 -9.78 -12.16 18.66
C PRO A 154 -10.72 -11.56 19.72
N ASN A 155 -10.17 -11.21 20.89
CA ASN A 155 -10.92 -10.61 22.00
C ASN A 155 -10.86 -9.07 22.01
N SER A 156 -10.23 -8.44 21.01
CA SER A 156 -10.10 -6.98 20.92
C SER A 156 -10.99 -6.43 19.82
N ALA A 157 -12.14 -5.87 20.19
CA ALA A 157 -13.04 -5.23 19.22
C ALA A 157 -12.37 -4.06 18.46
N LEU A 158 -11.32 -3.44 19.03
CA LEU A 158 -10.54 -2.40 18.38
C LEU A 158 -9.69 -2.90 17.21
N MET A 159 -9.41 -4.21 17.16
CA MET A 159 -8.65 -4.85 16.07
C MET A 159 -9.56 -5.50 15.03
N ASN A 160 -10.88 -5.46 15.22
CA ASN A 160 -11.79 -6.03 14.24
C ASN A 160 -11.70 -5.30 12.91
N GLY A 161 -12.06 -6.03 11.84
CA GLY A 161 -12.22 -5.44 10.50
C GLY A 161 -13.11 -4.21 10.54
N VAL A 162 -12.81 -3.23 9.68
CA VAL A 162 -13.51 -1.95 9.65
C VAL A 162 -14.31 -1.71 8.37
N ARG A 163 -14.18 -2.56 7.35
CA ARG A 163 -14.79 -2.31 6.04
C ARG A 163 -16.32 -2.32 6.10
N LYS A 164 -16.96 -1.27 5.60
CA LYS A 164 -18.43 -1.12 5.59
C LYS A 164 -19.07 -1.72 4.34
N ASP A 165 -18.28 -1.95 3.30
CA ASP A 165 -18.72 -2.54 2.03
C ASP A 165 -18.93 -4.07 2.07
N GLY A 166 -18.63 -4.72 3.21
CA GLY A 166 -18.81 -6.16 3.38
C GLY A 166 -17.77 -7.03 2.66
N ASN A 167 -16.76 -6.43 2.02
CA ASN A 167 -15.77 -7.17 1.26
C ASN A 167 -14.66 -7.72 2.16
N ASN A 168 -14.25 -8.97 1.90
CA ASN A 168 -13.02 -9.53 2.42
C ASN A 168 -11.95 -9.52 1.32
N LEU A 169 -11.12 -8.48 1.34
CA LEU A 169 -10.10 -8.23 0.32
C LEU A 169 -8.97 -9.27 0.35
N ILE A 170 -8.72 -9.90 1.51
CA ILE A 170 -7.73 -10.99 1.62
C ILE A 170 -8.22 -12.18 0.81
N ASN A 171 -9.48 -12.60 1.01
CA ASN A 171 -10.08 -13.71 0.28
C ASN A 171 -10.13 -13.41 -1.22
N MET A 172 -10.57 -12.20 -1.61
CA MET A 172 -10.59 -11.79 -3.01
C MET A 172 -9.21 -11.86 -3.66
N TRP A 173 -8.16 -11.42 -2.97
CA TRP A 173 -6.79 -11.47 -3.49
C TRP A 173 -6.27 -12.90 -3.64
N LEU A 174 -6.62 -13.80 -2.70
CA LEU A 174 -6.28 -15.22 -2.75
C LEU A 174 -7.04 -15.95 -3.88
N GLU A 175 -8.35 -15.72 -4.01
CA GLU A 175 -9.21 -16.34 -5.02
C GLU A 175 -8.80 -15.96 -6.45
N ALA A 176 -8.47 -14.69 -6.69
CA ALA A 176 -7.99 -14.21 -7.98
C ALA A 176 -6.71 -14.92 -8.45
N ARG A 177 -6.00 -15.57 -7.52
CA ARG A 177 -4.72 -16.22 -7.74
C ARG A 177 -4.82 -17.74 -7.84
N GLN A 178 -5.84 -18.39 -7.28
CA GLN A 178 -5.98 -19.86 -7.22
C GLN A 178 -5.90 -20.64 -8.56
N VAL A 179 -5.85 -19.97 -9.71
CA VAL A 179 -5.50 -20.58 -11.01
C VAL A 179 -3.97 -20.66 -11.18
N GLY A 180 -3.29 -21.56 -10.45
CA GLY A 180 -1.97 -22.08 -10.87
C GLY A 180 -0.81 -22.08 -9.86
N ASP A 181 -0.73 -21.18 -8.88
CA ASP A 181 0.37 -21.17 -7.90
C ASP A 181 -0.03 -21.57 -6.47
N ARG A 182 0.98 -21.82 -5.63
CA ARG A 182 0.83 -22.09 -4.19
C ARG A 182 0.88 -20.75 -3.43
N TRP A 183 -0.03 -20.51 -2.50
CA TRP A 183 -0.14 -19.28 -1.69
C TRP A 183 -0.18 -19.63 -0.21
N TRP A 184 0.15 -18.67 0.64
CA TRP A 184 0.07 -18.82 2.09
C TRP A 184 -0.36 -17.51 2.78
N ASP A 185 -1.42 -17.61 3.59
CA ASP A 185 -1.74 -16.65 4.65
C ASP A 185 -1.07 -17.17 5.93
N VAL A 186 -0.17 -16.37 6.49
CA VAL A 186 0.60 -16.76 7.67
C VAL A 186 0.25 -15.77 8.79
N PRO A 187 -0.20 -16.21 9.97
CA PRO A 187 -0.33 -15.33 11.13
C PRO A 187 1.04 -14.96 11.71
N LEU A 188 1.18 -13.72 12.21
CA LEU A 188 2.40 -13.16 12.82
C LEU A 188 2.96 -14.02 13.99
N SER A 189 2.13 -14.84 14.62
CA SER A 189 2.52 -15.68 15.78
C SER A 189 3.33 -16.93 15.42
N THR A 190 3.49 -17.27 14.14
CA THR A 190 4.18 -18.51 13.76
C THR A 190 5.68 -18.29 13.57
N ASN A 191 6.48 -18.79 14.53
CA ASN A 191 7.94 -18.80 14.53
C ASN A 191 8.52 -19.83 13.52
N ARG A 192 7.97 -19.89 12.30
CA ARG A 192 8.37 -20.86 11.28
C ARG A 192 9.05 -20.16 10.10
N ARG A 193 10.36 -20.34 9.99
CA ARG A 193 11.11 -20.10 8.75
C ARG A 193 10.65 -21.11 7.71
N HIS A 194 9.84 -20.68 6.75
CA HIS A 194 9.42 -21.51 5.62
C HIS A 194 10.31 -21.24 4.40
N ARG A 195 10.75 -22.32 3.73
CA ARG A 195 11.48 -22.23 2.46
C ARG A 195 10.49 -21.88 1.36
N ILE A 196 10.64 -20.69 0.77
CA ILE A 196 9.92 -20.27 -0.44
C ILE A 196 10.61 -20.98 -1.62
N GLY A 197 10.01 -22.06 -2.12
CA GLY A 197 10.63 -22.96 -3.09
C GLY A 197 10.31 -22.68 -4.56
N HIS A 198 9.47 -21.69 -4.90
CA HIS A 198 9.09 -21.41 -6.28
C HIS A 198 9.07 -19.91 -6.62
N PRO A 199 9.51 -19.51 -7.82
CA PRO A 199 9.59 -18.11 -8.25
C PRO A 199 8.22 -17.46 -8.56
N LEU A 200 7.12 -18.22 -8.57
CA LEU A 200 5.76 -17.74 -8.85
C LEU A 200 4.88 -17.62 -7.59
N THR A 201 5.40 -17.93 -6.41
CA THR A 201 4.58 -17.86 -5.20
C THR A 201 4.26 -16.41 -4.85
N SER A 202 2.95 -16.09 -4.75
CA SER A 202 2.52 -14.85 -4.13
C SER A 202 2.16 -15.03 -2.65
N ILE A 203 2.50 -14.02 -1.84
CA ILE A 203 2.41 -14.03 -0.38
C ILE A 203 1.75 -12.75 0.10
N ILE A 204 0.76 -12.87 0.98
CA ILE A 204 0.21 -11.75 1.72
C ILE A 204 0.34 -12.01 3.22
N HIS A 205 0.90 -11.05 3.94
CA HIS A 205 1.06 -11.07 5.39
C HIS A 205 0.79 -9.66 5.93
N LEU A 206 -0.16 -9.55 6.86
CA LEU A 206 -0.78 -8.30 7.30
C LEU A 206 -0.97 -8.21 8.82
#